data_AF-A0A0S8JU69-F1
#
_entry.id   AF-A0A0S8JU69-F1
#
_cell.length_a   1.000
_cell.length_b   1.000
_cell.length_c   1.000
_cell.angle_alpha   90.00
_cell.angle_beta   90.00
_cell.angle_gamma   90.00
#
_symmetry.space_group_name_H-M   'P 1'
#
loop_
_entity.id
_entity.type
_entity.pdbx_description
1 polymer ?
#
loop_
_entity_poly.entity_id
_entity_poly.type
_entity_poly.pdbx_seq_one_letter_code
_entity_poly.pdbx_strand_id
1 'polypeptide(L)'
;MRYDVEQETQIGGVKNFVKAQIVCNRDGWNSLRHWELNSYSTGLTGQADPISQIAEEGQCKNGHIWIEGSSYHYSYSTKKPVVSQWTVVDYLAHNASARLNVTFDLLQDLSLFKPNQSLVYDGQVRVKLEDGLIAAFQTYAQTGQGVLPIHYLVDSRGRPQLVTSSIVSWALSG
;
A
#
# COMPACT_ATOMS: atom_id res chain seq x y z
N MET A 1 -12.55 -9.00 -3.40
CA MET A 1 -11.27 -9.73 -3.59
C MET A 1 -10.66 -10.02 -2.22
N ARG A 2 -9.73 -10.97 -2.09
CA ARG A 2 -9.02 -11.24 -0.83
C ARG A 2 -7.50 -11.16 -1.07
N TYR A 3 -6.78 -10.55 -0.14
CA TYR A 3 -5.33 -10.51 -0.12
C TYR A 3 -4.84 -11.01 1.23
N ASP A 4 -3.78 -11.81 1.23
CA ASP A 4 -3.03 -12.16 2.42
C ASP A 4 -1.64 -11.53 2.25
N VAL A 5 -1.28 -10.63 3.17
CA VAL A 5 -0.04 -9.84 3.12
C VAL A 5 0.87 -10.32 4.24
N GLU A 6 2.11 -10.64 3.89
CA GLU A 6 3.20 -10.79 4.83
C GLU A 6 4.34 -9.85 4.43
N GLN A 7 4.81 -9.04 5.37
CA GLN A 7 5.87 -8.07 5.13
C GLN A 7 6.87 -8.11 6.29
N GLU A 8 8.15 -8.21 5.95
CA GLU A 8 9.28 -8.02 6.87
C GLU A 8 10.08 -6.80 6.40
N THR A 9 10.32 -5.85 7.28
CA THR A 9 11.21 -4.71 7.03
C THR A 9 12.25 -4.59 8.13
N GLN A 10 13.46 -4.17 7.79
CA GLN A 10 14.51 -3.91 8.76
C GLN A 10 14.91 -2.44 8.76
N ILE A 11 14.78 -1.77 9.90
CA ILE A 11 15.10 -0.35 10.08
C ILE A 11 15.99 -0.23 11.31
N GLY A 12 17.21 0.30 11.16
CA GLY A 12 18.13 0.50 12.29
C GLY A 12 18.47 -0.78 13.07
N GLY A 13 18.48 -1.94 12.40
CA GLY A 13 18.73 -3.25 13.04
C GLY A 13 17.49 -3.93 13.63
N VAL A 14 16.36 -3.22 13.75
CA VAL A 14 15.08 -3.75 14.23
C VAL A 14 14.30 -4.32 13.06
N LYS A 15 13.85 -5.57 13.18
CA LYS A 15 12.92 -6.17 12.22
C LYS A 15 11.48 -5.83 12.62
N ASN A 16 10.67 -5.47 11.66
CA ASN A 16 9.24 -5.23 11.81
C ASN A 16 8.50 -6.21 10.91
N PHE A 17 7.49 -6.84 11.47
CA PHE A 17 6.67 -7.83 10.81
C PHE A 17 5.24 -7.34 10.74
N VAL A 18 4.62 -7.48 9.57
CA VAL A 18 3.21 -7.20 9.34
C VAL A 18 2.59 -8.42 8.68
N LYS A 19 1.48 -8.89 9.24
CA LYS A 19 0.61 -9.90 8.65
C LYS A 19 -0.80 -9.36 8.58
N ALA A 20 -1.39 -9.37 7.39
CA ALA A 20 -2.74 -8.86 7.22
C ALA A 20 -3.58 -9.75 6.31
N GLN A 21 -4.87 -9.85 6.64
CA GLN A 21 -5.88 -10.40 5.76
C GLN A 21 -6.79 -9.26 5.34
N ILE A 22 -6.93 -9.04 4.03
CA ILE A 22 -7.68 -7.92 3.48
C ILE A 22 -8.82 -8.46 2.62
N VAL A 23 -10.04 -8.02 2.89
CA VAL A 23 -11.22 -8.32 2.10
C VAL A 23 -11.73 -7.03 1.46
N CYS A 24 -11.77 -7.02 0.13
CA CYS A 24 -12.18 -5.86 -0.65
C CYS A 24 -13.56 -6.03 -1.30
N ASN A 25 -14.22 -4.91 -1.55
CA ASN A 25 -15.40 -4.82 -2.40
C ASN A 25 -15.07 -5.25 -3.85
N ARG A 26 -16.11 -5.53 -4.63
CA ARG A 26 -16.02 -5.85 -6.06
C ARG A 26 -16.43 -4.64 -6.89
N ASP A 27 -15.75 -3.52 -6.69
CA ASP A 27 -16.09 -2.20 -7.22
C ASP A 27 -15.06 -1.65 -8.21
N GLY A 28 -14.12 -2.49 -8.67
CA GLY A 28 -13.03 -2.11 -9.56
C GLY A 28 -11.90 -1.32 -8.88
N TRP A 29 -12.09 -0.89 -7.63
CA TRP A 29 -11.09 -0.16 -6.84
C TRP A 29 -10.28 -1.06 -5.90
N ASN A 30 -10.74 -2.29 -5.71
CA ASN A 30 -10.30 -3.12 -4.60
C ASN A 30 -10.42 -2.34 -3.28
N SER A 31 -11.53 -1.64 -3.09
CA SER A 31 -11.74 -0.85 -1.88
C SER A 31 -11.90 -1.76 -0.68
N LEU A 32 -11.29 -1.38 0.45
CA LEU A 32 -11.33 -2.12 1.69
C LEU A 32 -12.79 -2.25 2.17
N ARG A 33 -13.16 -3.47 2.53
CA ARG A 33 -14.44 -3.77 3.19
C ARG A 33 -14.22 -4.21 4.62
N HIS A 34 -13.24 -5.06 4.83
CA HIS A 34 -12.86 -5.61 6.13
C HIS A 34 -11.40 -6.05 6.09
N TRP A 35 -10.69 -5.94 7.21
CA TRP A 35 -9.32 -6.41 7.33
C TRP A 35 -8.99 -6.80 8.77
N GLU A 36 -8.01 -7.68 8.89
CA GLU A 36 -7.34 -8.04 10.14
C GLU A 36 -5.85 -7.75 9.97
N LEU A 37 -5.23 -7.16 10.99
CA LEU A 37 -3.82 -6.79 11.02
C LEU A 37 -3.18 -7.33 12.30
N ASN A 38 -2.04 -7.98 12.15
CA ASN A 38 -1.14 -8.29 13.25
C ASN A 38 0.24 -7.73 12.89
N SER A 39 0.83 -6.94 13.77
CA SER A 39 2.20 -6.47 13.60
C SER A 39 3.00 -6.53 14.90
N TYR A 40 4.31 -6.71 14.76
CA TYR A 40 5.25 -6.71 15.88
C TYR A 40 6.65 -6.37 15.38
N SER A 41 7.50 -5.88 16.28
CA SER A 41 8.92 -5.72 16.02
C SER A 41 9.75 -6.67 16.90
N THR A 42 10.98 -6.92 16.49
CA THR A 42 11.94 -7.67 17.32
C THR A 42 12.83 -6.73 18.10
N GLY A 43 13.05 -7.00 19.38
CA GLY A 43 14.11 -6.36 20.15
C GLY A 43 15.51 -6.69 19.61
N LEU A 44 16.53 -6.06 20.18
CA LEU A 44 17.94 -6.24 19.78
C LEU A 44 18.45 -7.69 19.92
N THR A 45 17.76 -8.52 20.71
CA THR A 45 18.04 -9.94 20.93
C THR A 45 17.35 -10.86 19.91
N GLY A 46 16.60 -10.30 18.96
CA GLY A 46 15.86 -11.05 17.94
C GLY A 46 14.52 -11.64 18.42
N GLN A 47 14.16 -11.48 19.69
CA GLN A 47 12.84 -11.88 20.22
C GLN A 47 11.80 -10.80 19.92
N ALA A 48 10.55 -11.22 19.69
CA ALA A 48 9.43 -10.28 19.53
C ALA A 48 9.30 -9.41 20.79
N ASP A 49 9.25 -8.09 20.60
CA ASP A 49 9.07 -7.15 21.70
C ASP A 49 7.58 -7.11 22.08
N PRO A 50 7.18 -7.56 23.29
CA PRO A 50 5.78 -7.63 23.68
C PRO A 50 5.05 -6.29 23.63
N ILE A 51 5.75 -5.16 23.87
CA ILE A 51 5.13 -3.83 23.83
C ILE A 51 4.87 -3.33 22.40
N SER A 52 5.46 -3.97 21.39
CA SER A 52 5.30 -3.62 19.98
C SER A 52 4.15 -4.37 19.29
N GLN A 53 3.54 -5.34 19.97
CA GLN A 53 2.51 -6.18 19.39
C GLN A 53 1.22 -5.39 19.21
N ILE A 54 0.77 -5.31 17.97
CA ILE A 54 -0.49 -4.68 17.58
C ILE A 54 -1.33 -5.76 16.91
N ALA A 55 -2.57 -5.89 17.38
CA ALA A 55 -3.61 -6.65 16.72
C ALA A 55 -4.80 -5.70 16.52
N GLU A 56 -5.21 -5.54 15.26
CA GLU A 56 -6.32 -4.68 14.87
C GLU A 56 -7.29 -5.42 13.95
N GLU A 57 -8.57 -5.14 14.12
CA GLU A 57 -9.61 -5.47 13.15
C GLU A 57 -10.18 -4.15 12.63
N GLY A 58 -10.50 -4.11 11.34
CA GLY A 58 -11.17 -2.95 10.77
C GLY A 58 -12.18 -3.29 9.71
N GLN A 59 -13.08 -2.33 9.49
CA GLN A 59 -14.13 -2.42 8.49
C GLN A 59 -14.42 -1.06 7.88
N CYS A 60 -14.79 -1.07 6.60
CA CYS A 60 -15.29 0.11 5.91
C CYS A 60 -16.66 -0.22 5.30
N LYS A 61 -17.69 0.45 5.82
CA LYS A 61 -19.09 0.23 5.41
C LYS A 61 -19.82 1.56 5.38
N ASN A 62 -20.57 1.80 4.31
CA ASN A 62 -21.41 3.00 4.15
C ASN A 62 -20.66 4.33 4.38
N GLY A 63 -19.41 4.42 3.91
CA GLY A 63 -18.58 5.63 4.08
C GLY A 63 -18.05 5.84 5.49
N HIS A 64 -18.10 4.83 6.36
CA HIS A 64 -17.51 4.85 7.68
C HIS A 64 -16.44 3.77 7.81
N ILE A 65 -15.27 4.19 8.28
CA ILE A 65 -14.12 3.36 8.62
C ILE A 65 -14.14 3.17 10.13
N TRP A 66 -14.03 1.92 10.58
CA TRP A 66 -13.89 1.54 11.98
C TRP A 66 -12.63 0.70 12.13
N ILE A 67 -11.81 1.01 13.13
CA ILE A 67 -10.60 0.26 13.49
C ILE A 67 -10.65 0.03 14.98
N GLU A 68 -10.50 -1.21 15.40
CA GLU A 68 -10.53 -1.64 16.79
C GLU A 68 -9.25 -2.42 17.09
N GLY A 69 -8.54 -1.99 18.13
CA GLY A 69 -7.45 -2.73 18.74
C GLY A 69 -7.79 -3.07 20.19
N SER A 70 -6.89 -3.75 20.89
CA SER A 70 -7.14 -4.26 22.25
C SER A 70 -7.56 -3.20 23.28
N SER A 71 -7.14 -1.95 23.11
CA SER A 71 -7.36 -0.86 24.08
C SER A 71 -7.80 0.47 23.45
N TYR A 72 -8.02 0.50 22.15
CA TYR A 72 -8.36 1.72 21.43
C TYR A 72 -9.31 1.45 20.27
N HIS A 73 -10.02 2.50 19.87
CA HIS A 73 -10.85 2.50 18.69
C HIS A 73 -10.66 3.80 17.91
N TYR A 74 -10.66 3.70 16.58
CA TYR A 74 -10.66 4.85 15.69
C TYR A 74 -11.85 4.76 14.74
N SER A 75 -12.39 5.93 14.40
CA SER A 75 -13.40 6.03 13.37
C SER A 75 -13.16 7.23 12.48
N TYR A 76 -13.43 7.06 11.19
CA TYR A 76 -13.31 8.11 10.18
C TYR A 76 -14.52 8.03 9.24
N SER A 77 -14.87 9.17 8.65
CA SER A 77 -15.86 9.23 7.57
C SER A 77 -15.14 9.49 6.25
N THR A 78 -15.60 8.82 5.20
CA THR A 78 -15.05 8.93 3.84
C THR A 78 -16.19 9.00 2.83
N LYS A 79 -15.92 9.68 1.71
CA LYS A 79 -16.80 9.74 0.53
C LYS A 79 -16.14 9.09 -0.70
N LYS A 80 -14.94 8.53 -0.54
CA LYS A 80 -14.12 7.97 -1.62
C LYS A 80 -13.88 6.48 -1.35
N PRO A 81 -13.49 5.70 -2.38
CA PRO A 81 -12.95 4.37 -2.14
C PRO A 81 -11.78 4.44 -1.17
N VAL A 82 -11.77 3.57 -0.15
CA VAL A 82 -10.63 3.42 0.76
C VAL A 82 -9.80 2.25 0.27
N VAL A 83 -8.50 2.45 0.07
CA VAL A 83 -7.57 1.42 -0.42
C VAL A 83 -6.35 1.35 0.49
N SER A 84 -5.57 0.27 0.42
CA SER A 84 -4.25 0.20 1.06
C SER A 84 -3.14 0.31 0.02
N GLN A 85 -1.91 0.52 0.46
CA GLN A 85 -0.77 0.57 -0.45
C GLN A 85 -0.59 -0.74 -1.23
N TRP A 86 -0.99 -1.87 -0.66
CA TRP A 86 -0.93 -3.17 -1.33
C TRP A 86 -2.03 -3.34 -2.38
N THR A 87 -3.25 -2.83 -2.14
CA THR A 87 -4.33 -2.92 -3.13
C THR A 87 -4.15 -1.92 -4.27
N VAL A 88 -3.43 -0.81 -4.06
CA VAL A 88 -3.05 0.12 -5.14
C VAL A 88 -2.12 -0.53 -6.16
N VAL A 89 -1.17 -1.36 -5.71
CA VAL A 89 -0.28 -2.12 -6.61
C VAL A 89 -1.11 -3.03 -7.53
N ASP A 90 -2.03 -3.80 -6.95
CA ASP A 90 -2.92 -4.67 -7.71
C ASP A 90 -3.89 -3.89 -8.63
N TYR A 91 -4.41 -2.75 -8.17
CA TYR A 91 -5.23 -1.86 -8.98
C TYR A 91 -4.48 -1.41 -10.24
N LEU A 92 -3.22 -0.97 -10.10
CA LEU A 92 -2.38 -0.59 -11.23
C LEU A 92 -2.11 -1.75 -12.17
N ALA A 93 -1.93 -2.96 -11.65
CA ALA A 93 -1.70 -4.15 -12.48
C ALA A 93 -2.83 -4.41 -13.50
N HIS A 94 -4.05 -3.97 -13.19
CA HIS A 94 -5.24 -4.19 -14.02
C HIS A 94 -5.73 -2.93 -14.75
N ASN A 95 -5.38 -1.73 -14.27
CA ASN A 95 -5.98 -0.48 -14.74
C ASN A 95 -4.95 0.56 -15.25
N ALA A 96 -3.66 0.21 -15.27
CA ALA A 96 -2.61 1.08 -15.79
C ALA A 96 -2.94 1.57 -17.22
N SER A 97 -3.02 2.89 -17.38
CA SER A 97 -3.17 3.52 -18.69
C SER A 97 -2.64 4.96 -18.69
N ALA A 98 -2.26 5.48 -19.86
CA ALA A 98 -1.82 6.86 -20.03
C ALA A 98 -2.91 7.92 -19.74
N ARG A 99 -4.16 7.49 -19.48
CA ARG A 99 -5.29 8.35 -19.11
C ARG A 99 -5.67 8.23 -17.63
N LEU A 100 -4.94 7.41 -16.86
CA LEU A 100 -5.25 7.20 -15.46
C LEU A 100 -5.17 8.53 -14.68
N ASN A 101 -6.30 8.91 -14.09
CA ASN A 101 -6.40 10.04 -13.18
C ASN A 101 -7.55 9.77 -12.22
N VAL A 102 -7.21 9.42 -10.99
CA VAL A 102 -8.18 8.89 -10.02
C VAL A 102 -7.91 9.39 -8.62
N THR A 103 -8.93 9.34 -7.76
CA THR A 103 -8.80 9.75 -6.36
C THR A 103 -9.40 8.73 -5.41
N PHE A 104 -8.78 8.58 -4.24
CA PHE A 104 -9.16 7.64 -3.20
C PHE A 104 -8.71 8.16 -1.83
N ASP A 105 -9.11 7.48 -0.77
CA ASP A 105 -8.48 7.63 0.54
C ASP A 105 -7.59 6.41 0.81
N LEU A 106 -6.42 6.64 1.42
CA LEU A 106 -5.46 5.59 1.73
C LEU A 106 -5.57 5.23 3.21
N LEU A 107 -5.64 3.94 3.49
CA LEU A 107 -5.39 3.40 4.81
C LEU A 107 -4.01 2.75 4.80
N GLN A 108 -2.99 3.54 5.15
CA GLN A 108 -1.61 3.10 5.10
C GLN A 108 -1.37 2.10 6.23
N ASP A 109 -0.76 0.96 5.87
CA ASP A 109 -0.47 -0.14 6.79
C ASP A 109 -1.73 -0.66 7.51
N LEU A 110 -2.91 -0.39 6.94
CA LEU A 110 -4.24 -0.71 7.49
C LEU A 110 -4.63 -0.01 8.80
N SER A 111 -3.80 0.90 9.31
CA SER A 111 -4.05 1.63 10.56
C SER A 111 -4.10 3.14 10.38
N LEU A 112 -3.30 3.70 9.47
CA LEU A 112 -3.12 5.14 9.35
C LEU A 112 -3.95 5.73 8.20
N PHE A 113 -5.03 6.43 8.55
CA PHE A 113 -5.91 7.06 7.57
C PHE A 113 -5.30 8.33 6.96
N LYS A 114 -5.24 8.36 5.62
CA LYS A 114 -4.68 9.43 4.80
C LYS A 114 -5.67 9.81 3.69
N PRO A 115 -6.50 10.84 3.89
CA PRO A 115 -7.54 11.17 2.94
C PRO A 115 -7.01 11.88 1.69
N ASN A 116 -7.85 11.99 0.67
CA ASN A 116 -7.64 12.83 -0.52
C ASN A 116 -6.35 12.53 -1.28
N GLN A 117 -6.12 11.25 -1.54
CA GLN A 117 -5.07 10.80 -2.44
C GLN A 117 -5.52 10.93 -3.89
N SER A 118 -4.54 11.11 -4.77
CA SER A 118 -4.66 11.04 -6.23
C SER A 118 -3.62 10.08 -6.77
N LEU A 119 -3.93 9.39 -7.86
CA LEU A 119 -2.99 8.58 -8.62
C LEU A 119 -3.14 8.94 -10.10
N VAL A 120 -2.06 9.43 -10.68
CA VAL A 120 -2.04 9.98 -12.03
C VAL A 120 -0.93 9.35 -12.85
N TYR A 121 -1.15 9.19 -14.15
CA TYR A 121 -0.06 8.86 -15.08
C TYR A 121 0.94 10.02 -15.16
N ASP A 122 2.23 9.70 -15.05
CA ASP A 122 3.34 10.67 -14.96
C ASP A 122 4.39 10.48 -16.08
N GLY A 123 4.03 9.72 -17.12
CA GLY A 123 4.86 9.55 -18.31
C GLY A 123 5.61 8.23 -18.34
N GLN A 124 6.81 8.25 -18.92
CA GLN A 124 7.62 7.05 -19.12
C GLN A 124 9.06 7.29 -18.71
N VAL A 125 9.67 6.27 -18.13
CA VAL A 125 11.10 6.25 -17.83
C VAL A 125 11.76 5.07 -18.54
N ARG A 126 12.98 5.30 -19.04
CA ARG A 126 13.83 4.28 -19.67
C ARG A 126 15.07 4.09 -18.82
N VAL A 127 15.29 2.87 -18.35
CA VAL A 127 16.44 2.50 -17.53
C VAL A 127 17.33 1.58 -18.35
N LYS A 128 18.61 1.95 -18.49
CA LYS A 128 19.62 1.10 -19.13
C LYS A 128 20.15 0.11 -18.10
N LEU A 129 20.08 -1.18 -18.42
CA LEU A 129 20.60 -2.28 -17.61
C LEU A 129 22.08 -2.54 -17.95
N GLU A 130 22.77 -3.29 -17.09
CA GLU A 130 24.21 -3.57 -17.23
C GLU A 130 24.56 -4.30 -18.54
N ASP A 131 23.67 -5.17 -19.02
CA ASP A 131 23.79 -5.89 -20.30
C ASP A 131 23.51 -5.01 -21.53
N GLY A 132 23.18 -3.73 -21.32
CA GLY A 132 22.84 -2.77 -22.37
C GLY A 132 21.37 -2.79 -22.79
N LEU A 133 20.54 -3.68 -22.25
CA LEU A 133 19.10 -3.66 -22.49
C LEU A 133 18.47 -2.39 -21.90
N ILE A 134 17.39 -1.92 -22.53
CA ILE A 134 16.62 -0.78 -22.07
C ILE A 134 15.28 -1.29 -21.55
N ALA A 135 15.07 -1.19 -20.24
CA ALA A 135 13.77 -1.41 -19.63
C ALA A 135 12.95 -0.11 -19.70
N ALA A 136 11.76 -0.18 -20.30
CA ALA A 136 10.84 0.94 -20.38
C ALA A 136 9.68 0.73 -19.40
N PHE A 137 9.38 1.74 -18.60
CA PHE A 137 8.31 1.73 -17.62
C PHE A 137 7.35 2.88 -17.84
N GLN A 138 6.06 2.61 -17.68
CA GLN A 138 5.06 3.67 -17.46
C GLN A 138 5.16 4.10 -16.00
N THR A 139 5.13 5.41 -15.75
CA THR A 139 5.21 5.96 -14.39
C THR A 139 3.83 6.44 -13.96
N TYR A 140 3.50 6.21 -12.69
CA TYR A 140 2.30 6.73 -12.06
C TYR A 140 2.68 7.38 -10.73
N ALA A 141 2.24 8.60 -10.50
CA ALA A 141 2.52 9.34 -9.28
C ALA A 141 1.29 9.35 -8.37
N GLN A 142 1.46 8.90 -7.13
CA GLN A 142 0.51 9.12 -6.05
C GLN A 142 0.91 10.34 -5.23
N THR A 143 -0.04 11.23 -5.01
CA THR A 143 0.11 12.40 -4.14
C THR A 143 -1.15 12.62 -3.32
N GLY A 144 -1.06 13.30 -2.17
CA GLY A 144 -2.21 13.55 -1.32
C GLY A 144 -1.82 13.99 0.07
N GLN A 145 -2.81 14.10 0.96
CA GLN A 145 -2.57 14.52 2.34
C GLN A 145 -1.82 13.42 3.12
N GLY A 146 -0.80 13.83 3.87
CA GLY A 146 -0.04 12.92 4.75
C GLY A 146 0.88 11.93 4.03
N VAL A 147 1.07 12.02 2.71
CA VAL A 147 2.04 11.21 1.96
C VAL A 147 3.11 12.08 1.32
N LEU A 148 4.33 11.55 1.23
CA LEU A 148 5.29 12.02 0.22
C LEU A 148 4.92 11.41 -1.14
N PRO A 149 5.31 12.02 -2.26
CA PRO A 149 5.04 11.46 -3.57
C PRO A 149 5.56 10.01 -3.69
N ILE A 150 4.68 9.11 -4.12
CA ILE A 150 5.00 7.72 -4.39
C ILE A 150 4.95 7.50 -5.89
N HIS A 151 6.00 6.96 -6.50
CA HIS A 151 6.01 6.62 -7.91
C HIS A 151 5.93 5.11 -8.10
N TYR A 152 5.05 4.69 -8.99
CA TYR A 152 4.89 3.31 -9.40
C TYR A 152 5.40 3.17 -10.84
N LEU A 153 6.39 2.31 -11.05
CA LEU A 153 6.93 2.01 -12.37
C LEU A 153 6.37 0.66 -12.82
N VAL A 154 5.61 0.70 -13.89
CA VAL A 154 4.88 -0.45 -14.44
C VAL A 154 5.51 -0.86 -15.77
N ASP A 155 5.84 -2.15 -15.91
CA ASP A 155 6.47 -2.68 -17.12
C ASP A 155 5.51 -2.74 -18.31
N SER A 156 6.03 -3.13 -19.48
CA SER A 156 5.23 -3.28 -20.70
C SER A 156 4.15 -4.38 -20.64
N ARG A 157 4.20 -5.25 -19.63
CA ARG A 157 3.17 -6.28 -19.37
C ARG A 157 2.12 -5.79 -18.37
N GLY A 158 2.16 -4.52 -17.96
CA GLY A 158 1.23 -3.96 -17.00
C GLY A 158 1.56 -4.32 -15.55
N ARG A 159 2.73 -4.88 -15.25
CA ARG A 159 3.10 -5.29 -13.89
C ARG A 159 3.85 -4.15 -13.20
N PRO A 160 3.42 -3.66 -12.03
CA PRO A 160 4.26 -2.83 -11.18
C PRO A 160 5.56 -3.58 -10.89
N GLN A 161 6.70 -2.91 -11.01
CA GLN A 161 8.02 -3.48 -10.76
C GLN A 161 8.76 -2.71 -9.68
N LEU A 162 8.61 -1.39 -9.64
CA LEU A 162 9.22 -0.53 -8.63
C LEU A 162 8.16 0.37 -8.01
N VAL A 163 8.20 0.50 -6.69
CA VAL A 163 7.44 1.50 -5.93
C VAL A 163 8.44 2.34 -5.17
N THR A 164 8.52 3.64 -5.45
CA THR A 164 9.50 4.52 -4.82
C THR A 164 8.79 5.60 -4.01
N SER A 165 9.19 5.78 -2.76
CA SER A 165 8.64 6.79 -1.85
C SER A 165 9.77 7.32 -0.97
N SER A 166 10.23 8.54 -1.24
CA SER A 166 11.33 9.18 -0.51
C SER A 166 12.56 8.27 -0.39
N ILE A 167 12.89 7.79 0.81
CA ILE A 167 14.03 6.89 1.09
C ILE A 167 13.72 5.40 0.94
N VAL A 168 12.46 5.01 0.75
CA VAL A 168 12.04 3.61 0.63
C VAL A 168 11.73 3.29 -0.83
N SER A 169 12.39 2.26 -1.36
CA SER A 169 12.08 1.70 -2.67
C SER A 169 11.77 0.22 -2.52
N TRP A 170 10.67 -0.23 -3.11
CA TRP A 170 10.34 -1.64 -3.25
C TRP A 170 10.63 -2.08 -4.66
N ALA A 171 11.25 -3.25 -4.78
CA ALA A 171 11.35 -3.98 -6.03
C ALA A 171 10.50 -5.24 -5.91
N LEU A 172 9.59 -5.44 -6.86
CA LEU A 172 8.78 -6.65 -6.91
C LEU A 172 9.58 -7.72 -7.65
N SER A 173 9.91 -8.81 -6.97
CA SER A 173 10.50 -10.00 -7.61
C SER A 173 9.41 -10.69 -8.44
N GLY A 174 9.60 -10.74 -9.75
CA GLY A 174 8.71 -11.43 -10.69
C GLY A 174 8.93 -12.93 -10.76
#